data_AF-A0A3R7AHR1-F1
#
_entry.id   AF-A0A3R7AHR1-F1
#
_cell.length_a   1.000
_cell.length_b   1.000
_cell.length_c   1.000
_cell.angle_alpha   90.00
_cell.angle_beta   90.00
_cell.angle_gamma   90.00
#
_symmetry.space_group_name_H-M   'P 1'
#
loop_
_entity.id
_entity.type
_entity.pdbx_description
1 polymer ?
#
loop_
_entity_poly.entity_id
_entity_poly.type
_entity_poly.pdbx_seq_one_letter_code
_entity_poly.pdbx_strand_id
1 'polypeptide(L)'
;EIARRLGIKGFVENIKPYDIRIVTEGEDEAISEFIERIKIKRFPIDVESVRVSFEDFKGEFEYFEIKRGDWQEELGERLDTAGKLLYRSVELGERSVELGERAVELSERAVELSERSVELGEESVSIGKRMLEKQDETITEIKGLREDLKSYLEERFDRLEHEVMAIKAKLGMV
;
A
#
# COMPACT_ATOMS: atom_id res chain seq x y z
N GLU A 1 -28.51 -5.97 29.56
CA GLU A 1 -28.01 -7.37 29.68
C GLU A 1 -27.07 -7.55 30.87
N ILE A 2 -26.14 -6.61 31.12
CA ILE A 2 -25.18 -6.64 32.24
C ILE A 2 -25.88 -6.90 33.59
N ALA A 3 -26.89 -6.10 33.97
CA ALA A 3 -27.60 -6.25 35.25
C ALA A 3 -28.22 -7.64 35.44
N ARG A 4 -28.88 -8.18 34.40
CA ARG A 4 -29.51 -9.52 34.45
C ARG A 4 -28.48 -10.64 34.66
N ARG A 5 -27.29 -10.52 34.06
CA ARG A 5 -26.21 -11.53 34.22
C ARG A 5 -25.59 -11.50 35.62
N LEU A 6 -25.57 -10.35 36.26
CA LEU A 6 -25.02 -10.14 37.60
C LEU A 6 -26.06 -10.35 38.70
N GLY A 7 -27.31 -10.71 38.37
CA GLY A 7 -28.38 -10.89 39.34
C GLY A 7 -28.86 -9.59 40.01
N ILE A 8 -28.52 -8.43 39.44
CA ILE A 8 -28.81 -7.11 40.01
C ILE A 8 -30.25 -6.71 39.68
N LYS A 9 -30.93 -6.12 40.66
CA LYS A 9 -32.31 -5.63 40.56
C LYS A 9 -32.31 -4.11 40.65
N GLY A 10 -33.37 -3.44 40.20
CA GLY A 10 -33.43 -1.99 40.20
C GLY A 10 -34.07 -1.42 38.95
N PHE A 11 -33.65 -0.21 38.56
CA PHE A 11 -34.06 0.36 37.28
C PHE A 11 -33.00 1.29 36.69
N VAL A 12 -33.13 1.53 35.39
CA VAL A 12 -32.46 2.61 34.68
C VAL A 12 -33.49 3.49 34.00
N GLU A 13 -33.26 4.81 34.01
CA GLU A 13 -34.05 5.77 33.24
C GLU A 13 -33.14 6.81 32.58
N ASN A 14 -33.62 7.35 31.46
CA ASN A 14 -32.94 8.44 30.77
C ASN A 14 -33.27 9.77 31.45
N ILE A 15 -32.24 10.55 31.77
CA ILE A 15 -32.34 11.90 32.31
C ILE A 15 -31.88 12.86 31.22
N LYS A 16 -32.84 13.53 30.59
CA LYS A 16 -32.55 14.48 29.52
C LYS A 16 -31.57 15.58 30.02
N PRO A 17 -30.61 16.02 29.19
CA PRO A 17 -30.44 15.63 27.79
C PRO A 17 -29.60 14.36 27.56
N TYR A 18 -28.62 14.04 28.41
CA TYR A 18 -27.61 13.00 28.14
C TYR A 18 -27.27 12.10 29.33
N ASP A 19 -27.85 12.36 30.50
CA ASP A 19 -27.54 11.62 31.71
C ASP A 19 -28.43 10.38 31.82
N ILE A 20 -27.96 9.36 32.54
CA ILE A 20 -28.81 8.25 32.96
C ILE A 20 -28.81 8.16 34.48
N ARG A 21 -29.96 7.84 35.05
CA ARG A 21 -30.07 7.48 36.46
C ARG A 21 -30.25 5.98 36.56
N ILE A 22 -29.38 5.35 37.35
CA ILE A 22 -29.45 3.93 37.64
C ILE A 22 -29.58 3.78 39.15
N VAL A 23 -30.59 3.04 39.60
CA VAL A 23 -30.77 2.63 41.00
C VAL A 23 -30.73 1.11 41.03
N THR A 24 -29.86 0.54 41.86
CA THR A 24 -29.64 -0.91 41.89
C THR A 24 -29.48 -1.46 43.28
N GLU A 25 -29.98 -2.67 43.48
CA GLU A 25 -29.79 -3.49 44.67
C GLU A 25 -29.19 -4.84 44.27
N GLY A 26 -28.24 -5.33 45.04
CA GLY A 26 -27.53 -6.58 44.79
C GLY A 26 -26.39 -6.78 45.78
N GLU A 27 -25.65 -7.87 45.62
CA GLU A 27 -24.43 -8.11 46.40
C GLU A 27 -23.33 -7.11 46.04
N ASP A 28 -22.50 -6.74 47.02
CA ASP A 28 -21.44 -5.73 46.86
C ASP A 28 -20.49 -6.04 45.69
N GLU A 29 -20.16 -7.32 45.51
CA GLU A 29 -19.32 -7.81 44.42
C GLU A 29 -19.96 -7.58 43.05
N ALA A 30 -21.25 -7.91 42.93
CA ALA A 30 -22.03 -7.71 41.72
C ALA A 30 -22.20 -6.21 41.39
N ILE A 31 -22.47 -5.37 42.41
CA ILE A 31 -22.60 -3.92 42.24
C ILE A 31 -21.27 -3.31 41.78
N SER A 32 -20.16 -3.72 42.38
CA SER A 32 -18.82 -3.24 42.01
C SER A 32 -18.51 -3.61 40.55
N GLU A 33 -18.80 -4.84 40.13
CA GLU A 33 -18.61 -5.27 38.76
C GLU A 33 -19.53 -4.52 37.77
N PHE A 34 -20.76 -4.24 38.18
CA PHE A 34 -21.70 -3.48 37.36
C PHE A 34 -21.22 -2.06 37.11
N ILE A 35 -20.73 -1.36 38.12
CA ILE A 35 -20.19 0.00 38.02
C ILE A 35 -19.03 0.07 37.02
N GLU A 36 -18.14 -0.93 37.02
CA GLU A 36 -17.04 -0.97 36.05
C GLU A 36 -17.56 -1.24 34.62
N ARG A 37 -18.49 -2.18 34.46
CA ARG A 37 -19.01 -2.55 33.14
C ARG A 37 -19.85 -1.46 32.47
N ILE A 38 -20.44 -0.53 33.23
CA ILE A 38 -21.18 0.60 32.67
C ILE A 38 -20.28 1.75 32.19
N LYS A 39 -18.98 1.75 32.50
CA LYS A 39 -18.00 2.73 31.98
C LYS A 39 -17.61 2.41 30.53
N ILE A 40 -18.57 2.52 29.62
CA ILE A 40 -18.41 2.14 28.21
C ILE A 40 -17.74 3.27 27.44
N LYS A 41 -16.60 2.98 26.82
CA LYS A 41 -15.87 3.86 25.88
C LYS A 41 -15.86 3.24 24.48
N ARG A 42 -17.03 3.20 23.83
CA ARG A 42 -17.18 2.60 22.51
C ARG A 42 -18.35 3.22 21.75
N PHE A 43 -18.03 3.87 20.62
CA PHE A 43 -19.04 4.43 19.71
C PHE A 43 -20.20 3.44 19.43
N PRO A 44 -21.47 3.87 19.54
CA PRO A 44 -21.94 5.25 19.77
C PRO A 44 -22.02 5.69 21.25
N ILE A 45 -21.57 4.88 22.20
CA ILE A 45 -21.66 5.14 23.65
C ILE A 45 -20.33 5.65 24.19
N ASP A 46 -20.34 6.81 24.85
CA ASP A 46 -19.18 7.37 25.51
C ASP A 46 -19.54 7.90 26.90
N VAL A 47 -19.29 7.10 27.94
CA VAL A 47 -19.60 7.49 29.33
C VAL A 47 -18.51 8.41 29.86
N GLU A 48 -18.80 9.71 29.99
CA GLU A 48 -17.84 10.71 30.46
C GLU A 48 -17.47 10.54 31.94
N SER A 49 -18.46 10.34 32.81
CA SER A 49 -18.26 10.15 34.24
C SER A 49 -19.38 9.30 34.86
N VAL A 50 -19.09 8.69 36.00
CA VAL A 50 -20.06 7.94 36.80
C VAL A 50 -19.97 8.43 38.23
N ARG A 51 -21.10 8.87 38.79
CA ARG A 51 -21.23 9.25 40.20
C ARG A 51 -22.00 8.16 40.93
N VAL A 52 -21.45 7.68 42.04
CA VAL A 52 -22.02 6.56 42.80
C VAL A 52 -22.20 6.96 44.26
N SER A 53 -23.34 6.59 44.83
CA SER A 53 -23.65 6.69 46.26
C SER A 53 -24.24 5.36 46.72
N PHE A 54 -23.87 4.91 47.91
CA PHE A 54 -24.34 3.65 48.50
C PHE A 54 -25.34 3.92 49.62
N GLU A 55 -26.35 3.05 49.74
CA GLU A 55 -27.35 3.05 50.81
C GLU A 55 -27.54 1.62 51.34
N ASP A 56 -28.18 1.48 52.50
CA ASP A 56 -28.55 0.18 53.04
C ASP A 56 -29.54 -0.56 52.12
N PHE A 57 -29.41 -1.88 52.05
CA PHE A 57 -30.29 -2.73 51.25
C PHE A 57 -31.75 -2.66 51.74
N LYS A 58 -32.70 -2.36 50.84
CA LYS A 58 -34.13 -2.25 51.15
C LYS A 58 -34.96 -3.39 50.57
N GLY A 59 -34.51 -3.98 49.46
CA GLY A 59 -35.20 -5.08 48.78
C GLY A 59 -36.46 -4.60 48.05
N GLU A 60 -36.43 -3.39 47.50
CA GLU A 60 -37.57 -2.73 46.86
C GLU A 60 -37.86 -3.27 45.45
N PHE A 61 -36.89 -3.93 44.83
CA PHE A 61 -36.99 -4.35 43.43
C PHE A 61 -37.04 -5.86 43.27
N GLU A 62 -37.97 -6.36 42.46
CA GLU A 62 -38.07 -7.78 42.10
C GLU A 62 -37.21 -8.11 40.86
N TYR A 63 -37.10 -7.16 39.93
CA TYR A 63 -36.35 -7.29 38.68
C TYR A 63 -35.64 -5.97 38.33
N PHE A 64 -34.84 -5.99 37.26
CA PHE A 64 -34.21 -4.79 36.70
C PHE A 64 -35.07 -4.22 35.56
N GLU A 65 -35.62 -3.03 35.75
CA GLU A 65 -36.51 -2.35 34.79
C GLU A 65 -35.76 -1.32 33.93
N ILE A 66 -36.18 -1.17 32.67
CA ILE A 66 -35.71 -0.07 31.80
C ILE A 66 -36.89 0.88 31.60
N LYS A 67 -36.86 2.03 32.29
CA LYS A 67 -37.85 3.08 32.15
C LYS A 67 -37.57 3.88 30.89
N ARG A 68 -38.49 3.79 29.93
CA ARG A 68 -38.44 4.52 28.67
C ARG A 68 -39.42 5.68 28.70
N GLY A 69 -39.06 6.77 28.02
CA GLY A 69 -39.96 7.90 27.81
C GLY A 69 -41.00 7.59 26.74
N ASP A 70 -41.49 8.64 26.04
CA ASP A 70 -42.30 8.43 24.86
C ASP A 70 -41.51 7.70 23.77
N TRP A 71 -42.02 6.55 23.36
CA TRP A 71 -41.34 5.66 22.42
C TRP A 71 -41.20 6.30 21.02
N GLN A 72 -42.10 7.23 20.66
CA GLN A 72 -42.07 7.91 19.37
C GLN A 72 -40.89 8.89 19.30
N GLU A 73 -40.68 9.68 20.36
CA GLU A 73 -39.54 10.58 20.50
C GLU A 73 -38.21 9.81 20.53
N GLU A 74 -38.09 8.77 21.36
CA GLU A 74 -36.87 7.95 21.43
C GLU A 74 -36.53 7.24 20.10
N LEU A 75 -37.55 6.81 19.34
CA LEU A 75 -37.35 6.20 18.03
C LEU A 75 -36.90 7.24 17.00
N GLY A 76 -37.48 8.44 17.03
CA GLY A 76 -37.11 9.55 16.14
C GLY A 76 -35.63 9.91 16.28
N GLU A 77 -35.16 10.14 17.51
CA GLU A 77 -33.74 10.47 17.78
C GLU A 77 -32.78 9.38 17.29
N ARG A 78 -33.15 8.11 17.45
CA ARG A 78 -32.36 6.96 16.97
C ARG A 78 -32.33 6.91 15.44
N LEU A 79 -33.46 7.16 14.78
CA LEU A 79 -33.54 7.20 13.32
C LEU A 79 -32.73 8.35 12.74
N ASP A 80 -32.76 9.54 13.36
CA ASP A 80 -31.94 10.67 12.94
C ASP A 80 -30.44 10.35 13.04
N THR A 81 -30.04 9.69 14.13
CA THR A 81 -28.66 9.25 14.33
C THR A 81 -28.25 8.20 13.31
N ALA A 82 -29.12 7.22 13.05
CA ALA A 82 -28.91 6.19 12.04
C ALA A 82 -28.80 6.81 10.63
N GLY A 83 -29.66 7.77 10.29
CA GLY A 83 -29.64 8.49 9.03
C GLY A 83 -28.31 9.25 8.81
N LYS A 84 -27.82 9.96 9.84
CA LYS A 84 -26.51 10.63 9.80
C LYS A 84 -25.36 9.65 9.56
N LEU A 85 -25.40 8.49 10.21
CA LEU A 85 -24.36 7.46 10.03
C LEU A 85 -24.42 6.81 8.66
N LEU A 86 -25.62 6.53 8.15
CA LEU A 86 -25.82 5.99 6.80
C LEU A 86 -25.33 6.98 5.73
N TYR A 87 -25.68 8.26 5.86
CA TYR A 87 -25.20 9.30 4.96
C TYR A 87 -23.66 9.37 4.93
N ARG A 88 -23.03 9.37 6.12
CA ARG A 88 -21.57 9.35 6.22
C ARG A 88 -20.97 8.09 5.61
N SER A 89 -21.62 6.93 5.78
CA SER A 89 -21.17 5.68 5.18
C SER A 89 -21.23 5.72 3.65
N VAL A 90 -22.26 6.34 3.08
CA VAL A 90 -22.38 6.53 1.63
C VAL A 90 -21.29 7.48 1.13
N GLU A 91 -21.11 8.63 1.78
CA GLU A 91 -20.05 9.60 1.42
C GLU A 91 -18.65 8.96 1.44
N LEU A 92 -18.35 8.14 2.44
CA LEU A 92 -17.09 7.40 2.51
C LEU A 92 -16.98 6.35 1.40
N GLY A 93 -18.09 5.70 1.05
CA GLY A 93 -18.16 4.77 -0.08
C GLY A 93 -17.85 5.47 -1.41
N GLU A 94 -18.44 6.62 -1.67
CA GLU A 94 -18.18 7.43 -2.88
C GLU A 94 -16.71 7.85 -2.97
N ARG A 95 -16.11 8.33 -1.88
CA ARG A 95 -14.68 8.66 -1.84
C ARG A 95 -13.79 7.44 -2.09
N SER A 96 -14.18 6.27 -1.59
CA SER A 96 -13.44 5.03 -1.83
C SER A 96 -13.48 4.63 -3.31
N VAL A 97 -14.60 4.85 -3.99
CA VAL A 97 -14.72 4.61 -5.44
C VAL A 97 -13.84 5.59 -6.22
N GLU A 98 -13.89 6.89 -5.91
CA GLU A 98 -13.06 7.91 -6.55
C GLU A 98 -11.55 7.60 -6.43
N LEU A 99 -11.11 7.16 -5.25
CA LEU A 99 -9.73 6.73 -5.04
C LEU A 99 -9.38 5.47 -5.86
N GLY A 100 -10.33 4.54 -5.98
CA GLY A 100 -10.18 3.36 -6.83
C GLY A 100 -10.00 3.73 -8.30
N GLU A 101 -10.80 4.65 -8.83
CA GLU A 101 -10.70 5.12 -10.21
C GLU A 101 -9.34 5.78 -10.49
N ARG A 102 -8.86 6.65 -9.59
CA ARG A 102 -7.52 7.26 -9.70
C ARG A 102 -6.39 6.23 -9.68
N ALA A 103 -6.53 5.16 -8.89
CA ALA A 103 -5.53 4.10 -8.85
C ALA A 103 -5.46 3.32 -10.18
N VAL A 104 -6.61 3.11 -10.83
CA VAL A 104 -6.67 2.50 -12.17
C VAL A 104 -5.98 3.41 -13.20
N GLU A 105 -6.31 4.70 -13.22
CA GLU A 105 -5.69 5.67 -14.15
C GLU A 105 -4.16 5.70 -14.01
N LEU A 106 -3.65 5.72 -12.77
CA LEU A 106 -2.21 5.67 -12.52
C LEU A 106 -1.56 4.36 -12.99
N SER A 107 -2.29 3.25 -12.87
CA SER A 107 -1.81 1.93 -13.33
C SER A 107 -1.74 1.86 -14.85
N GLU A 108 -2.73 2.41 -15.56
CA GLU A 108 -2.73 2.51 -17.02
C GLU A 108 -1.53 3.33 -17.52
N ARG A 109 -1.27 4.48 -16.90
CA ARG A 109 -0.10 5.31 -17.23
C ARG A 109 1.23 4.61 -16.96
N ALA A 110 1.30 3.78 -15.91
CA ALA A 110 2.50 2.99 -15.62
C ALA A 110 2.75 1.91 -16.70
N VAL A 111 1.69 1.29 -17.21
CA VAL A 111 1.79 0.33 -18.32
C VAL A 111 2.29 1.03 -19.59
N GLU A 112 1.73 2.17 -19.96
CA GLU A 112 2.17 2.94 -21.15
C GLU A 112 3.67 3.30 -21.08
N LEU A 113 4.14 3.76 -19.91
CA LEU A 113 5.56 4.05 -19.70
C LEU A 113 6.45 2.81 -19.80
N SER A 114 5.95 1.66 -19.32
CA SER A 114 6.67 0.39 -19.42
C SER A 114 6.79 -0.07 -20.87
N GLU A 115 5.71 0.03 -21.66
CA GLU A 115 5.73 -0.30 -23.09
C GLU A 115 6.73 0.55 -23.85
N ARG A 116 6.72 1.86 -23.61
CA ARG A 116 7.70 2.78 -24.22
C ARG A 116 9.14 2.48 -23.81
N SER A 117 9.35 2.02 -22.57
CA SER A 117 10.68 1.60 -22.11
C SER A 117 11.18 0.34 -22.81
N VAL A 118 10.28 -0.61 -23.11
CA VAL A 118 10.60 -1.80 -23.90
C VAL A 118 10.98 -1.42 -25.33
N GLU A 119 10.21 -0.55 -25.99
CA GLU A 119 10.49 -0.08 -27.36
C GLU A 119 11.89 0.56 -27.47
N LEU A 120 12.23 1.45 -26.54
CA LEU A 120 13.56 2.07 -26.49
C LEU A 120 14.68 1.03 -26.23
N GLY A 121 14.39 0.00 -25.44
CA GLY A 121 15.29 -1.12 -25.23
C GLY A 121 15.57 -1.91 -26.51
N GLU A 122 14.52 -2.20 -27.28
CA GLU A 122 14.63 -2.88 -28.58
C GLU A 122 15.42 -2.06 -29.60
N GLU A 123 15.18 -0.75 -29.68
CA GLU A 123 15.95 0.15 -30.53
C GLU A 123 17.43 0.16 -30.15
N SER A 124 17.73 0.23 -28.86
CA SER A 124 19.11 0.19 -28.34
C SER A 124 19.83 -1.12 -28.72
N VAL A 125 19.14 -2.26 -28.63
CA VAL A 125 19.68 -3.56 -29.05
C VAL A 125 19.94 -3.58 -30.56
N SER A 126 19.02 -3.03 -31.37
CA SER A 126 19.17 -2.94 -32.83
C SER A 126 20.39 -2.10 -33.22
N ILE A 127 20.57 -0.95 -32.59
CA ILE A 127 21.75 -0.10 -32.77
C ILE A 127 23.02 -0.86 -32.39
N GLY A 128 23.02 -1.56 -31.25
CA GLY A 128 24.15 -2.38 -30.81
C GLY A 128 24.55 -3.45 -31.83
N LYS A 129 23.59 -4.16 -32.42
CA LYS A 129 23.84 -5.15 -33.48
C LYS A 129 24.49 -4.51 -34.71
N ARG A 130 23.96 -3.38 -35.17
CA ARG A 130 24.53 -2.64 -36.32
C ARG A 130 25.95 -2.14 -36.06
N MET A 131 26.25 -1.74 -34.83
CA MET A 131 27.61 -1.35 -34.46
C MET A 131 28.58 -2.54 -34.51
N LEU A 132 28.15 -3.71 -34.02
CA LEU A 132 28.97 -4.93 -34.09
C LEU A 132 29.22 -5.35 -35.53
N GLU A 133 28.19 -5.34 -36.39
CA GLU A 133 28.35 -5.64 -37.84
C GLU A 133 29.39 -4.72 -38.49
N LYS A 134 29.31 -3.41 -38.23
CA LYS A 134 30.31 -2.45 -38.75
C LYS A 134 31.70 -2.67 -38.19
N GLN A 135 31.82 -3.13 -36.94
CA GLN A 135 33.11 -3.49 -36.36
C GLN A 135 33.71 -4.72 -37.06
N ASP A 136 32.89 -5.74 -37.34
CA ASP A 136 33.33 -6.94 -38.07
C ASP A 136 33.78 -6.61 -39.50
N GLU A 137 33.06 -5.74 -40.21
CA GLU A 137 33.48 -5.20 -41.51
C GLU A 137 34.85 -4.49 -41.39
N THR A 138 34.99 -3.59 -40.42
CA THR A 138 36.23 -2.85 -40.19
C THR A 138 37.41 -3.78 -39.87
N ILE A 139 37.18 -4.82 -39.06
CA ILE A 139 38.19 -5.83 -38.73
C ILE A 139 38.60 -6.61 -39.98
N THR A 140 37.64 -6.93 -40.86
CA THR A 140 37.89 -7.65 -42.11
C THR A 140 38.75 -6.83 -43.06
N GLU A 141 38.44 -5.55 -43.24
CA GLU A 141 39.26 -4.61 -44.03
C GLU A 141 40.69 -4.49 -43.47
N ILE A 142 40.86 -4.36 -42.15
CA ILE A 142 42.18 -4.30 -41.52
C ILE A 142 42.99 -5.59 -41.75
N LYS A 143 42.33 -6.76 -41.70
CA LYS A 143 42.99 -8.04 -42.00
C LYS A 143 43.43 -8.09 -43.46
N GLY A 144 42.56 -7.69 -44.40
CA GLY A 144 42.90 -7.60 -45.82
C GLY A 144 44.10 -6.68 -46.07
N LEU A 145 44.05 -5.44 -45.56
CA LEU A 145 45.17 -4.49 -45.66
C LEU A 145 46.48 -5.04 -45.09
N ARG A 146 46.42 -5.82 -44.00
CA ARG A 146 47.60 -6.46 -43.41
C ARG A 146 48.17 -7.54 -44.32
N GLU A 147 47.31 -8.36 -44.94
CA GLU A 147 47.71 -9.41 -45.89
C GLU A 147 48.31 -8.80 -47.17
N ASP A 148 47.70 -7.75 -47.71
CA ASP A 148 48.20 -7.02 -48.87
C ASP A 148 49.57 -6.40 -48.58
N LEU A 149 49.73 -5.75 -47.41
CA LEU A 149 51.01 -5.18 -46.99
C LEU A 149 52.08 -6.25 -46.83
N LYS A 150 51.73 -7.40 -46.26
CA LYS A 150 52.66 -8.52 -46.11
C LYS A 150 53.15 -9.01 -47.48
N SER A 151 52.24 -9.25 -48.41
CA SER A 151 52.56 -9.67 -49.78
C SER A 151 53.44 -8.63 -50.49
N TYR A 152 53.10 -7.34 -50.40
CA TYR A 152 53.90 -6.26 -50.96
C TYR A 152 55.32 -6.20 -50.38
N LEU A 153 55.47 -6.40 -49.07
CA LEU A 153 56.77 -6.40 -48.41
C LEU A 153 57.61 -7.61 -48.85
N GLU A 154 57.03 -8.81 -48.90
CA GLU A 154 57.70 -10.02 -49.39
C GLU A 154 58.23 -9.81 -50.82
N GLU A 155 57.39 -9.37 -51.75
CA GLU A 155 57.81 -9.07 -53.13
C GLU A 155 58.89 -7.99 -53.23
N ARG A 156 58.87 -7.00 -52.32
CA ARG A 156 59.87 -5.92 -52.31
C ARG A 156 61.19 -6.41 -51.71
N PHE A 157 61.16 -7.23 -50.66
CA PHE A 157 62.35 -7.84 -50.08
C PHE A 157 63.01 -8.79 -51.07
N ASP A 158 62.25 -9.65 -51.76
CA ASP A 158 62.79 -10.54 -52.79
C ASP A 158 63.54 -9.76 -53.89
N ARG A 159 62.93 -8.66 -54.38
CA ARG A 159 63.59 -7.77 -55.35
C ARG A 159 64.87 -7.15 -54.81
N LEU A 160 64.84 -6.62 -53.59
CA LEU A 160 66.02 -6.04 -52.96
C LEU A 160 67.13 -7.07 -52.73
N GLU A 161 66.78 -8.29 -52.31
CA GLU A 161 67.72 -9.39 -52.14
C GLU A 161 68.39 -9.75 -53.47
N HIS A 162 67.63 -9.84 -54.56
CA HIS A 162 68.17 -10.05 -55.90
C HIS A 162 69.10 -8.91 -56.35
N GLU A 163 68.71 -7.65 -56.15
CA GLU A 163 69.55 -6.49 -56.47
C GLU A 163 70.85 -6.48 -55.66
N VAL A 164 70.78 -6.76 -54.37
CA VAL A 164 71.95 -6.86 -53.48
C VAL A 164 72.87 -8.00 -53.90
N MET A 165 72.33 -9.17 -54.26
CA MET A 165 73.12 -10.28 -54.80
C MET A 165 73.87 -9.87 -56.07
N ALA A 166 73.20 -9.19 -57.00
CA ALA A 166 73.82 -8.71 -58.24
C ALA A 166 74.95 -7.70 -57.97
N ILE A 167 74.79 -6.81 -56.99
CA ILE A 167 75.84 -5.87 -56.56
C ILE A 167 77.02 -6.62 -55.94
N LYS A 168 76.76 -7.53 -54.99
CA LYS A 168 77.81 -8.30 -54.32
C LYS A 168 78.63 -9.12 -55.31
N ALA A 169 77.99 -9.72 -56.32
CA ALA A 169 78.66 -10.45 -57.40
C ALA A 169 79.59 -9.54 -58.22
N LYS A 170 79.14 -8.33 -58.58
CA LYS A 170 79.98 -7.35 -59.30
C LYS A 170 81.17 -6.84 -58.47
N LEU A 171 81.03 -6.80 -57.15
CA LEU A 171 82.10 -6.40 -56.23
C LEU A 171 83.07 -7.54 -55.87
N GLY A 172 82.84 -8.76 -56.36
CA GLY A 172 83.67 -9.94 -56.04
C GLY A 172 83.53 -10.40 -54.59
N MET A 173 82.40 -10.10 -53.94
CA MET A 173 82.12 -10.47 -52.54
C MET A 173 81.35 -11.79 -52.41
N VAL A 174 81.10 -12.48 -53.54
CA VAL A 174 80.38 -13.76 -53.65
C VAL A 174 81.18 -14.69 -54.55
#